data_AF-A0A522GWQ7-F1
#
_entry.id   AF-A0A522GWQ7-F1
#
_cell.length_a   1.000
_cell.length_b   1.000
_cell.length_c   1.000
_cell.angle_alpha   90.00
_cell.angle_beta   90.00
_cell.angle_gamma   90.00
#
_symmetry.space_group_name_H-M   'P 1'
#
loop_
_entity.id
_entity.type
_entity.pdbx_description
1 polymer ?
#
loop_
_entity_poly.entity_id
_entity_poly.type
_entity_poly.pdbx_seq_one_letter_code
_entity_poly.pdbx_strand_id
1 'polypeptide(L)' 'MDMSINFEPVYPRHDLLVELGQVEMAIDRLSERDDHQRRVLQPRLESRMNSLLEALNHLDV' A
#
# COMPACT_ATOMS: atom_id res chain seq x y z
N MET A 1 -36.91 8.02 -0.11
CA MET A 1 -35.96 7.44 0.86
C MET A 1 -34.59 7.90 0.43
N ASP A 2 -34.06 8.91 1.11
CA ASP A 2 -32.74 9.47 0.85
C ASP A 2 -31.73 8.49 1.45
N MET A 3 -31.12 7.67 0.60
CA MET A 3 -30.07 6.74 1.03
C MET A 3 -28.80 7.57 1.07
N SER A 4 -28.67 8.36 2.13
CA SER A 4 -27.42 9.04 2.46
C SER A 4 -26.39 7.96 2.80
N ILE A 5 -25.72 7.46 1.76
CA ILE A 5 -24.57 6.59 1.87
C ILE A 5 -23.48 7.47 2.49
N ASN A 6 -23.37 7.44 3.81
CA ASN A 6 -22.24 8.01 4.51
C ASN A 6 -21.01 7.20 4.09
N PHE A 7 -20.28 7.70 3.09
CA PHE A 7 -18.93 7.27 2.72
C PHE A 7 -17.92 7.75 3.78
N GLU A 8 -18.20 7.54 5.06
CA GLU A 8 -17.14 7.64 6.07
C GLU A 8 -16.16 6.48 5.85
N PRO A 9 -14.84 6.71 5.84
CA PRO A 9 -13.87 5.65 5.62
C PRO A 9 -13.74 4.86 6.91
N VAL A 10 -14.64 3.89 7.14
CA VAL A 10 -14.64 3.09 8.38
C VAL A 10 -13.51 2.05 8.41
N TYR A 11 -12.66 1.99 7.37
CA TYR A 11 -11.59 0.99 7.32
C TYR A 11 -10.20 1.54 6.93
N PRO A 12 -9.62 2.47 7.72
CA PRO A 12 -8.23 2.90 7.52
C PRO A 12 -7.26 1.70 7.46
N ARG A 13 -7.52 0.69 8.29
CA ARG A 13 -6.74 -0.55 8.32
C ARG A 13 -6.92 -1.41 7.06
N HIS A 14 -8.14 -1.50 6.50
CA HIS A 14 -8.38 -2.25 5.26
C HIS A 14 -7.69 -1.58 4.07
N ASP A 15 -7.78 -0.26 3.97
CA ASP A 15 -7.21 0.48 2.85
C ASP A 15 -5.69 0.38 2.84
N LEU A 16 -5.06 0.44 4.03
CA LEU A 16 -3.62 0.19 4.17
C LEU A 16 -3.22 -1.25 3.84
N LEU A 17 -4.04 -2.25 4.20
CA LEU A 17 -3.80 -3.64 3.82
C LEU A 17 -3.92 -3.85 2.30
N VAL A 18 -4.88 -3.18 1.65
CA VAL A 18 -5.04 -3.20 0.19
C VAL A 18 -3.83 -2.54 -0.48
N GLU A 19 -3.39 -1.38 0.01
CA GLU A 19 -2.21 -0.69 -0.53
C GLU A 19 -0.94 -1.51 -0.33
N LEU A 20 -0.78 -2.18 0.82
CA LEU A 20 0.34 -3.07 1.09
C LEU A 20 0.42 -4.20 0.07
N GLY A 21 -0.70 -4.88 -0.20
CA GLY A 21 -0.75 -5.95 -1.22
C GLY A 21 -0.45 -5.44 -2.64
N GLN A 22 -0.85 -4.21 -2.98
CA GLN A 22 -0.49 -3.59 -4.26
C GLN A 22 1.01 -3.31 -4.38
N VAL A 23 1.64 -2.87 -3.29
CA VAL A 23 3.09 -2.64 -3.25
C VAL A 23 3.85 -3.96 -3.36
N GLU A 24 3.41 -5.02 -2.68
CA GLU A 24 3.99 -6.36 -2.81
C GLU A 24 3.91 -6.88 -4.26
N MET A 25 2.74 -6.79 -4.89
CA MET A 25 2.58 -7.15 -6.30
C MET A 25 3.43 -6.29 -7.25
N ALA A 26 3.66 -5.02 -6.91
CA ALA A 26 4.52 -4.14 -7.69
C ALA A 26 5.99 -4.51 -7.56
N ILE A 27 6.45 -4.92 -6.37
CA ILE A 27 7.81 -5.42 -6.12
C ILE A 27 8.02 -6.75 -6.84
N ASP A 28 7.05 -7.67 -6.76
CA ASP A 28 7.11 -8.97 -7.42
C ASP A 28 7.27 -8.81 -8.94
N ARG A 29 6.44 -7.96 -9.55
CA ARG A 29 6.54 -7.60 -10.98
C ARG A 29 7.78 -6.79 -11.34
N LEU A 30 8.43 -6.16 -10.37
CA LEU A 30 9.67 -5.41 -10.60
C LEU A 30 10.84 -6.35 -10.93
N SER A 31 10.77 -7.60 -10.48
CA SER A 31 11.77 -8.64 -10.78
C SER A 31 11.81 -9.00 -12.28
N GLU A 32 10.68 -8.83 -12.99
CA GLU A 32 10.55 -9.09 -14.42
C GLU A 32 10.97 -7.88 -15.29
N ARG A 33 11.29 -6.73 -14.68
CA ARG A 33 11.66 -5.49 -15.38
C ARG A 33 13.17 -5.29 -15.45
N ASP A 34 13.59 -4.38 -16.34
CA ASP A 34 15.00 -4.02 -16.53
C ASP A 34 15.71 -3.64 -15.23
N ASP A 35 16.97 -4.10 -15.07
CA ASP A 35 17.81 -3.89 -13.89
C ASP A 35 18.01 -2.41 -13.52
N HIS A 36 17.91 -1.50 -14.50
CA HIS A 36 17.99 -0.06 -14.25
C HIS A 36 16.70 0.45 -13.60
N GLN A 37 15.54 0.05 -14.12
CA GLN A 37 14.24 0.41 -13.55
C GLN A 37 14.05 -0.23 -12.17
N ARG A 38 14.52 -1.47 -11.98
CA ARG A 38 14.51 -2.14 -10.69
C ARG A 38 15.29 -1.36 -9.64
N ARG A 39 16.54 -0.97 -9.94
CA ARG A 39 17.38 -0.20 -9.01
C ARG A 39 16.78 1.15 -8.61
N VAL A 40 15.98 1.78 -9.47
CA VAL A 40 15.33 3.07 -9.18
C VAL A 40 14.03 2.89 -8.41
N LEU A 41 13.22 1.88 -8.76
CA LEU A 41 11.87 1.70 -8.21
C LEU A 41 11.85 0.88 -6.93
N GLN A 42 12.75 -0.09 -6.80
CA GLN A 42 12.86 -0.97 -5.63
C GLN A 42 12.96 -0.21 -4.31
N PRO A 43 13.91 0.73 -4.11
CA PRO A 43 14.01 1.45 -2.84
C PRO A 43 12.78 2.32 -2.55
N ARG A 44 12.07 2.79 -3.58
CA ARG A 44 10.85 3.60 -3.41
C ARG A 44 9.66 2.75 -2.97
N LEU A 45 9.54 1.54 -3.53
CA LEU A 45 8.51 0.58 -3.14
C LEU A 45 8.77 0.05 -1.72
N GLU A 46 10.03 -0.28 -1.38
CA GLU A 46 10.42 -0.70 -0.03
C GLU A 46 10.16 0.40 1.00
N SER A 47 10.50 1.66 0.70
CA SER A 47 10.18 2.80 1.57
C SER A 47 8.68 2.94 1.78
N ARG A 48 7.86 2.76 0.73
CA ARG A 48 6.40 2.87 0.84
C ARG A 48 5.81 1.71 1.65
N MET A 49 6.33 0.50 1.47
CA MET A 49 5.95 -0.67 2.27
C MET A 49 6.21 -0.42 3.76
N ASN A 50 7.39 0.11 4.13
CA ASN A 50 7.71 0.44 5.52
C ASN A 50 6.75 1.50 6.10
N SER A 51 6.44 2.57 5.35
CA SER A 51 5.49 3.58 5.80
C SER A 51 4.07 3.02 6.00
N LEU A 52 3.63 2.09 5.15
CA LEU A 52 2.34 1.40 5.30
C LEU A 52 2.31 0.50 6.52
N LEU A 53 3.39 -0.23 6.79
CA LEU A 53 3.53 -1.06 7.99
C LEU A 53 3.57 -0.20 9.26
N GLU A 54 4.24 0.94 9.25
CA GLU A 54 4.22 1.90 10.36
C GLU A 54 2.81 2.47 10.59
N ALA A 55 2.10 2.84 9.53
CA ALA A 55 0.72 3.32 9.62
C ALA A 55 -0.24 2.25 10.17
N LEU A 56 -0.08 0.99 9.74
CA LEU A 56 -0.84 -0.15 10.27
C LEU A 56 -0.54 -0.37 11.76
N ASN A 57 0.73 -0.35 12.16
CA ASN A 57 1.12 -0.47 13.56
C ASN A 57 0.57 0.69 14.42
N HIS A 58 0.45 1.89 13.85
CA HIS A 58 -0.08 3.05 14.56
C HIS A 58 -1.62 3.03 14.70
N LEU A 59 -2.31 2.22 13.89
CA LEU A 59 -3.78 2.05 13.92
C LEU A 59 -4.26 0.96 14.87
N ASP A 60 -3.39 0.05 15.32
CA ASP A 60 -3.72 -1.01 16.29
C ASP A 60 -3.69 -0.50 17.76
N VAL A 61 -3.94 0.79 18.01
CA VAL A 61 -3.99 1.44 19.35
C VAL A 61 -5.40 1.87 19.71
#